data_AF-A0A6G7ZFU0-F1
#
_entry.id   AF-A0A6G7ZFU0-F1
#
_cell.length_a   1.000
_cell.length_b   1.000
_cell.length_c   1.000
_cell.angle_alpha   90.00
_cell.angle_beta   90.00
_cell.angle_gamma   90.00
#
_symmetry.space_group_name_H-M   'P 1'
#
loop_
_entity.id
_entity.type
_entity.pdbx_description
1 polymer ?
#
loop_
_entity_poly.entity_id
_entity_poly.type
_entity_poly.pdbx_seq_one_letter_code
_entity_poly.pdbx_strand_id
1 'polypeptide(L)'
;MPSSTSSSDPPKGIVEREGALPAGLRLTASDRPGQAQPVPTRDVPKQPWGRILLSVVIVLSASVAALEANARRIGLNAGDLDNSEVAWVKERIRSDTAQVAIVGDSRILFDTDLDRFEALTGIRPVQLAIHGTSALTLLEDAASNENFRGLLIVGLADTMFFQPFDGYGEYVRRRGDFTSPSGRVGIEIDHALQRRLAFLDSNHRLSVVAHRLDPDFRDGVEGPKHDIWKVSEVGENRATWLWPA
;
A
#
# COMPACT_ATOMS: atom_id res chain seq x y z
N MET A 1 -10.83 71.10 -47.32
CA MET A 1 -10.75 69.74 -46.72
C MET A 1 -11.34 69.81 -45.33
N PRO A 2 -12.27 68.90 -44.96
CA PRO A 2 -13.13 69.05 -43.78
C PRO A 2 -12.60 68.37 -42.50
N SER A 3 -12.92 69.04 -41.40
CA SER A 3 -13.33 68.68 -40.02
C SER A 3 -13.09 67.32 -39.34
N SER A 4 -12.84 67.47 -38.02
CA SER A 4 -12.81 66.55 -36.87
C SER A 4 -13.89 65.45 -36.78
N THR A 5 -13.54 64.27 -36.23
CA THR A 5 -13.75 63.81 -34.81
C THR A 5 -13.57 62.29 -34.75
N SER A 6 -12.83 61.77 -33.75
CA SER A 6 -13.10 60.43 -33.21
C SER A 6 -12.63 60.35 -31.76
N SER A 7 -13.61 60.27 -30.85
CA SER A 7 -13.46 60.01 -29.43
C SER A 7 -13.21 58.52 -29.18
N SER A 8 -12.30 58.18 -28.28
CA SER A 8 -12.36 56.91 -27.56
C SER A 8 -12.02 57.17 -26.10
N ASP A 9 -13.07 57.29 -25.29
CA ASP A 9 -12.95 57.21 -23.83
C ASP A 9 -12.54 55.77 -23.44
N PRO A 10 -11.60 55.59 -22.49
CA PRO A 10 -11.31 54.28 -21.94
C PRO A 10 -12.46 53.82 -21.02
N PRO A 11 -12.72 52.51 -20.92
CA PRO A 11 -13.76 51.99 -20.03
C PRO A 11 -13.40 52.31 -18.56
N LYS A 12 -14.32 53.01 -17.89
CA LYS A 12 -14.29 53.24 -16.43
C LYS A 12 -14.18 51.90 -15.70
N GLY A 13 -13.07 51.68 -14.99
CA GLY A 13 -12.97 50.59 -14.02
C GLY A 13 -11.56 50.03 -13.75
N ILE A 14 -10.55 50.39 -14.55
CA ILE A 14 -9.17 49.95 -14.27
C ILE A 14 -8.52 50.99 -13.37
N VAL A 15 -8.46 50.67 -12.07
CA VAL A 15 -7.56 51.37 -11.15
C VAL A 15 -6.15 50.93 -11.55
N GLU A 16 -5.49 51.70 -12.42
CA GLU A 16 -4.04 51.62 -12.59
C GLU A 16 -3.41 52.01 -11.25
N ARG A 17 -3.08 51.01 -10.44
CA ARG A 17 -2.13 51.21 -9.34
C ARG A 17 -0.79 51.48 -9.99
N GLU A 18 -0.33 52.72 -9.87
CA GLU A 18 0.99 53.17 -10.25
C GLU A 18 2.04 52.18 -9.67
N GLY A 19 2.61 51.34 -10.55
CA GLY A 19 3.58 50.30 -10.21
C GLY A 19 3.20 48.85 -10.53
N ALA A 20 1.96 48.54 -10.96
CA ALA A 20 1.60 47.19 -11.40
C ALA A 20 1.94 46.97 -12.89
N LEU A 21 2.97 46.16 -13.16
CA LEU A 21 3.34 45.76 -14.52
C LEU A 21 2.30 44.78 -15.12
N PRO A 22 2.16 44.73 -16.46
CA PRO A 22 1.25 43.83 -17.15
C PRO A 22 1.51 42.35 -16.82
N ALA A 23 0.43 41.56 -16.83
CA ALA A 23 0.47 40.13 -16.52
C ALA A 23 1.53 39.38 -17.35
N GLY A 24 2.49 38.74 -16.68
CA GLY A 24 3.54 37.93 -17.31
C GLY A 24 4.96 38.50 -17.27
N LEU A 25 5.17 39.74 -16.84
CA LEU A 25 6.53 40.29 -16.68
C LEU A 25 7.13 39.94 -15.31
N ARG A 26 8.19 39.11 -15.28
CA ARG A 26 8.98 38.85 -14.06
C ARG A 26 10.15 39.83 -13.98
N LEU A 27 10.20 40.66 -12.94
CA LEU A 27 11.43 41.39 -12.59
C LEU A 27 12.33 40.46 -11.77
N THR A 28 13.53 40.17 -12.26
CA THR A 28 14.53 39.41 -11.50
C THR A 28 15.31 40.32 -10.54
N ALA A 29 15.80 39.76 -9.44
CA ALA A 29 16.49 40.48 -8.35
C ALA A 29 17.74 41.27 -8.80
N SER A 30 18.24 41.02 -10.01
CA SER A 30 19.33 41.75 -10.66
C SER A 30 19.00 43.21 -10.99
N ASP A 31 17.72 43.55 -11.14
CA ASP A 31 17.34 44.81 -11.81
C ASP A 31 17.24 46.00 -10.85
N ARG A 32 17.22 45.76 -9.52
CA ARG A 32 17.23 46.80 -8.46
C ARG A 32 17.84 46.30 -7.14
N PRO A 33 19.15 46.44 -6.92
CA PRO A 33 19.75 46.15 -5.61
C PRO A 33 19.30 47.20 -4.56
N GLY A 34 18.75 46.74 -3.43
CA GLY A 34 18.39 47.59 -2.29
C GLY A 34 16.90 47.90 -2.09
N GLN A 35 16.00 47.43 -2.96
CA GLN A 35 14.55 47.50 -2.73
C GLN A 35 13.99 46.12 -2.37
N ALA A 36 13.18 46.04 -1.31
CA ALA A 36 12.44 44.83 -0.97
C ALA A 36 11.46 44.51 -2.12
N GLN A 37 11.67 43.39 -2.82
CA GLN A 37 10.77 43.01 -3.89
C GLN A 37 9.37 42.66 -3.33
N PRO A 38 8.28 43.08 -3.98
CA PRO A 38 6.96 42.57 -3.66
C PRO A 38 6.95 41.06 -3.89
N VAL A 39 6.40 40.29 -2.93
CA VAL A 39 6.28 38.83 -3.04
C VAL A 39 5.61 38.51 -4.38
N PRO A 40 6.26 37.73 -5.27
CA PRO A 40 5.67 37.41 -6.57
C PRO A 40 4.31 36.73 -6.38
N THR A 41 3.24 37.43 -6.73
CA THR A 41 1.89 36.86 -6.72
C THR A 41 1.69 36.07 -8.01
N ARG A 42 1.41 34.77 -7.88
CA ARG A 42 1.04 33.95 -9.04
C ARG A 42 -0.42 34.20 -9.37
N ASP A 43 -0.68 34.68 -10.58
CA ASP A 43 -2.04 34.79 -11.11
C ASP A 43 -2.64 33.39 -11.25
N VAL A 44 -3.68 33.11 -10.45
CA VAL A 44 -4.47 31.89 -10.60
C VAL A 44 -5.48 32.15 -11.72
N PRO A 45 -5.48 31.33 -12.80
CA PRO A 45 -6.42 31.54 -13.90
C PRO A 45 -7.86 31.39 -13.38
N LYS A 46 -8.72 32.30 -13.83
CA LYS A 46 -10.16 32.32 -13.50
C LYS A 46 -10.88 31.19 -14.25
N GLN A 47 -10.81 29.99 -13.70
CA GLN A 47 -11.52 28.81 -14.19
C GLN A 47 -12.67 28.46 -13.24
N PRO A 48 -13.69 27.71 -13.69
CA PRO A 48 -14.77 27.24 -12.82
C PRO A 48 -14.28 26.09 -11.92
N TRP A 49 -13.34 26.37 -11.02
CA TRP A 49 -12.64 25.40 -10.18
C TRP A 49 -13.58 24.46 -9.41
N GLY A 50 -14.72 24.96 -8.93
CA GLY A 50 -15.73 24.13 -8.27
C GLY A 50 -16.35 23.07 -9.19
N ARG A 51 -16.66 23.41 -10.45
CA ARG A 51 -17.18 22.45 -11.43
C ARG A 51 -16.11 21.44 -11.83
N ILE A 52 -14.87 21.89 -12.00
CA ILE A 52 -13.74 21.01 -12.30
C ILE A 52 -13.53 20.00 -11.16
N LEU A 53 -13.48 20.48 -9.91
CA LEU A 53 -13.33 19.61 -8.74
C LEU A 53 -14.47 18.59 -8.65
N LEU A 54 -15.72 19.03 -8.86
CA LEU A 54 -16.88 18.14 -8.87
C LEU A 54 -16.75 17.06 -9.95
N SER A 55 -16.39 17.44 -11.18
CA SER A 55 -16.17 16.48 -12.27
C SER A 55 -15.07 15.47 -11.93
N VAL A 56 -13.96 15.92 -11.35
CA VAL A 56 -12.86 15.04 -10.92
C VAL A 56 -13.33 14.05 -9.87
N VAL A 57 -14.07 14.50 -8.85
CA VAL A 57 -14.60 13.63 -7.78
C VAL A 57 -15.58 12.59 -8.34
N ILE A 58 -16.45 12.98 -9.28
CA ILE A 58 -17.40 12.06 -9.92
C ILE A 58 -16.65 10.99 -10.72
N VAL A 59 -15.71 11.39 -11.58
CA VAL A 59 -14.92 10.46 -12.40
C VAL A 59 -14.10 9.52 -11.53
N LEU A 60 -13.44 10.04 -10.49
CA LEU A 60 -12.68 9.22 -9.55
C LEU A 60 -13.56 8.20 -8.84
N SER A 61 -14.72 8.63 -8.34
CA SER A 61 -15.66 7.75 -7.62
C SER A 61 -16.23 6.67 -8.54
N ALA A 62 -16.59 7.01 -9.78
CA ALA A 62 -17.03 6.06 -10.80
C ALA A 62 -15.92 5.04 -11.14
N SER A 63 -14.66 5.50 -11.22
CA SER A 63 -13.51 4.64 -11.51
C SER A 63 -13.23 3.65 -10.38
N VAL A 64 -13.25 4.11 -9.13
CA VAL A 64 -13.10 3.24 -7.94
C VAL A 64 -14.23 2.22 -7.87
N ALA A 65 -15.48 2.64 -8.11
CA ALA A 65 -16.62 1.73 -8.15
C ALA A 65 -16.48 0.66 -9.26
N ALA A 66 -15.97 1.05 -10.43
CA ALA A 66 -15.73 0.11 -11.52
C ALA A 66 -14.62 -0.91 -11.18
N LEU A 67 -13.52 -0.47 -10.55
CA LEU A 67 -12.45 -1.35 -10.07
C LEU A 67 -12.96 -2.35 -9.03
N GLU A 68 -13.73 -1.88 -8.06
CA GLU A 68 -14.32 -2.72 -7.01
C GLU A 68 -15.32 -3.73 -7.59
N ALA A 69 -16.18 -3.30 -8.51
CA ALA A 69 -17.12 -4.18 -9.19
C ALA A 69 -16.39 -5.26 -10.02
N ASN A 70 -15.29 -4.89 -10.68
CA ASN A 70 -14.46 -5.84 -11.41
C ASN A 70 -13.77 -6.83 -10.46
N ALA A 71 -13.18 -6.36 -9.37
CA ALA A 71 -12.53 -7.20 -8.35
C ALA A 71 -13.48 -8.26 -7.79
N ARG A 72 -14.70 -7.86 -7.43
CA ARG A 72 -15.72 -8.80 -6.94
C ARG A 72 -16.18 -9.78 -8.02
N ARG A 73 -16.22 -9.36 -9.29
CA ARG A 73 -16.58 -10.24 -10.42
C ARG A 73 -15.57 -11.36 -10.63
N ILE A 74 -14.28 -11.10 -10.41
CA ILE A 74 -13.21 -12.09 -10.53
C ILE A 74 -13.00 -12.90 -9.23
N GLY A 75 -13.87 -12.74 -8.23
CA GLY A 75 -13.86 -13.52 -7.00
C GLY A 75 -12.94 -12.99 -5.89
N LEU A 76 -12.46 -11.75 -5.99
CA LEU A 76 -11.71 -11.14 -4.89
C LEU A 76 -12.64 -10.72 -3.75
N ASN A 77 -12.18 -10.99 -2.54
CA ASN A 77 -12.90 -10.68 -1.31
C ASN A 77 -12.29 -9.46 -0.63
N ALA A 78 -13.16 -8.62 -0.06
CA ALA A 78 -12.70 -7.64 0.92
C ALA A 78 -12.35 -8.37 2.23
N GLY A 79 -11.30 -7.92 2.91
CA GLY A 79 -10.81 -8.55 4.13
C GLY A 79 -9.62 -9.49 3.94
N ASP A 80 -9.11 -9.65 2.72
CA ASP A 80 -7.77 -10.18 2.49
C ASP A 80 -6.76 -9.08 2.80
N LEU A 81 -5.98 -9.26 3.88
CA LEU A 81 -5.10 -8.26 4.48
C LEU A 81 -3.66 -8.32 3.98
N ASP A 82 -3.37 -9.19 3.00
CA ASP A 82 -2.03 -9.49 2.50
C ASP A 82 -1.07 -10.03 3.60
N ASN A 83 -0.07 -10.83 3.20
CA ASN A 83 0.96 -11.31 4.13
C ASN A 83 2.23 -10.44 4.04
N SER A 84 2.18 -9.23 4.60
CA SER A 84 3.33 -8.31 4.59
C SER A 84 4.35 -8.60 5.70
N GLU A 85 5.60 -8.17 5.48
CA GLU A 85 6.69 -8.25 6.46
C GLU A 85 6.36 -7.43 7.71
N VAL A 86 5.76 -6.24 7.53
CA VAL A 86 5.34 -5.38 8.65
C VAL A 86 4.28 -6.07 9.51
N ALA A 87 3.33 -6.77 8.89
CA ALA A 87 2.33 -7.56 9.61
C ALA A 87 2.99 -8.71 10.38
N TRP A 88 3.97 -9.41 9.79
CA TRP A 88 4.73 -10.45 10.49
C TRP A 88 5.49 -9.87 11.70
N VAL A 89 6.17 -8.73 11.56
CA VAL A 89 6.89 -8.08 12.66
C VAL A 89 5.94 -7.67 13.79
N LYS A 90 4.74 -7.18 13.46
CA LYS A 90 3.71 -6.86 14.46
C LYS A 90 3.32 -8.09 15.28
N GLU A 91 3.09 -9.22 14.61
CA GLU A 91 2.79 -10.50 15.28
C GLU A 91 3.98 -11.00 16.09
N ARG A 92 5.19 -10.83 15.57
CA ARG A 92 6.41 -11.21 16.28
C ARG A 92 6.65 -10.39 17.56
N ILE A 93 6.32 -9.11 17.58
CA ILE A 93 6.36 -8.31 18.82
C ILE A 93 5.26 -8.76 19.78
N ARG A 94 4.07 -9.08 19.26
CA ARG A 94 2.96 -9.60 20.08
C ARG A 94 3.33 -10.92 20.77
N SER A 95 4.15 -11.75 20.12
CA SER A 95 4.56 -13.04 20.68
C SER A 95 5.32 -12.92 21.99
N ASP A 96 6.04 -11.83 22.26
CA ASP A 96 6.79 -11.62 23.51
C ASP A 96 5.93 -11.75 24.78
N THR A 97 4.61 -11.53 24.68
CA THR A 97 3.66 -11.68 25.80
C THR A 97 2.61 -12.77 25.57
N ALA A 98 2.75 -13.55 24.50
CA ALA A 98 1.79 -14.58 24.12
C ALA A 98 1.98 -15.86 24.93
N GLN A 99 0.86 -16.52 25.25
CA GLN A 99 0.88 -17.84 25.90
C GLN A 99 1.23 -18.97 24.93
N VAL A 100 0.82 -18.83 23.67
CA VAL A 100 1.09 -19.80 22.61
C VAL A 100 1.53 -19.06 21.35
N ALA A 101 2.58 -19.55 20.70
CA ALA A 101 3.02 -19.10 19.39
C ALA A 101 3.22 -20.30 18.46
N ILE A 102 3.01 -20.08 17.17
CA ILE A 102 3.12 -21.10 16.12
C ILE A 102 4.18 -20.66 15.13
N VAL A 103 5.18 -21.50 14.90
CA VAL A 103 6.22 -21.28 13.89
C VAL A 103 6.27 -22.45 12.92
N GLY A 104 6.64 -22.20 11.69
CA GLY A 104 6.82 -23.24 10.68
C GLY A 104 6.74 -22.73 9.25
N ASP A 105 6.59 -23.67 8.33
CA ASP A 105 6.49 -23.39 6.90
C ASP A 105 5.02 -23.18 6.46
N SER A 106 4.79 -23.23 5.15
CA SER A 106 3.43 -23.12 4.58
C SER A 106 2.46 -24.17 5.12
N ARG A 107 2.89 -25.39 5.49
CA ARG A 107 1.97 -26.45 5.92
C ARG A 107 1.23 -26.05 7.18
N ILE A 108 1.95 -25.70 8.26
CA ILE A 108 1.29 -25.27 9.50
C ILE A 108 0.62 -23.90 9.35
N LEU A 109 1.12 -23.03 8.46
CA LEU A 109 0.49 -21.75 8.19
C LEU A 109 -0.93 -21.92 7.62
N PHE A 110 -1.12 -22.84 6.66
CA PHE A 110 -2.40 -23.08 5.99
C PHE A 110 -3.30 -24.10 6.72
N ASP A 111 -2.71 -25.00 7.52
CA ASP A 111 -3.44 -26.08 8.19
C ASP A 111 -3.96 -25.69 9.59
N THR A 112 -3.60 -24.50 10.09
CA THR A 112 -4.02 -24.03 11.41
C THR A 112 -5.19 -23.05 11.32
N ASP A 113 -6.34 -23.45 11.87
CA ASP A 113 -7.46 -22.55 12.17
C ASP A 113 -7.30 -21.92 13.56
N LEU A 114 -7.01 -20.62 13.60
CA LEU A 114 -6.78 -19.87 14.85
C LEU A 114 -8.06 -19.72 15.69
N ASP A 115 -9.22 -19.55 15.05
CA ASP A 115 -10.50 -19.37 15.73
C ASP A 115 -10.93 -20.69 16.37
N ARG A 116 -10.71 -21.81 15.67
CA ARG A 116 -10.93 -23.15 16.22
C ARG A 116 -10.01 -23.46 17.38
N PHE A 117 -8.73 -23.08 17.30
CA PHE A 117 -7.79 -23.26 18.40
C PHE A 117 -8.23 -22.48 19.65
N GLU A 118 -8.63 -21.22 19.48
CA GLU A 118 -9.13 -20.39 20.58
C GLU A 118 -10.42 -20.96 21.19
N ALA A 119 -11.36 -21.42 20.36
CA ALA A 119 -12.60 -22.04 20.85
C ALA A 119 -12.37 -23.30 21.69
N LEU A 120 -11.31 -24.07 21.41
CA LEU A 120 -10.99 -25.31 22.12
C LEU A 120 -10.15 -25.09 23.38
N THR A 121 -9.26 -24.09 23.38
CA THR A 121 -8.26 -23.89 24.43
C THR A 121 -8.52 -22.66 25.30
N GLY A 122 -9.37 -21.74 24.84
CA GLY A 122 -9.54 -20.41 25.42
C GLY A 122 -8.37 -19.45 25.17
N ILE A 123 -7.39 -19.84 24.34
CA ILE A 123 -6.18 -19.07 24.07
C ILE A 123 -6.07 -18.84 22.57
N ARG A 124 -5.94 -17.59 22.13
CA ARG A 124 -5.63 -17.26 20.73
C ARG A 124 -4.12 -17.33 20.50
N PRO A 125 -3.60 -18.26 19.66
CA PRO A 125 -2.17 -18.36 19.43
C PRO A 125 -1.69 -17.24 18.49
N VAL A 126 -0.41 -16.88 18.60
CA VAL A 126 0.25 -15.96 17.66
C VAL A 126 0.83 -16.74 16.49
N GLN A 127 0.40 -16.43 15.27
CA GLN A 127 0.87 -17.08 14.04
C GLN A 127 2.13 -16.39 13.50
N LEU A 128 3.27 -17.09 13.57
CA LEU A 128 4.58 -16.63 13.09
C LEU A 128 5.11 -17.47 11.93
N ALA A 129 4.39 -18.50 11.50
CA ALA A 129 4.77 -19.27 10.31
C ALA A 129 4.84 -18.38 9.06
N ILE A 130 5.73 -18.76 8.14
CA ILE A 130 5.96 -18.06 6.88
C ILE A 130 5.95 -19.11 5.76
N HIS A 131 5.18 -18.87 4.71
CA HIS A 131 5.17 -19.74 3.55
C HIS A 131 6.55 -19.75 2.88
N GLY A 132 7.02 -20.90 2.40
CA GLY A 132 8.31 -20.98 1.72
C GLY A 132 9.51 -20.62 2.58
N THR A 133 9.43 -20.76 3.90
CA THR A 133 10.55 -20.59 4.84
C THR A 133 10.81 -21.88 5.60
N SER A 134 12.06 -22.14 5.96
CA SER A 134 12.38 -23.25 6.86
C SER A 134 11.91 -22.95 8.28
N ALA A 135 11.22 -23.91 8.87
CA ALA A 135 10.81 -23.84 10.27
C ALA A 135 12.02 -23.74 11.23
N LEU A 136 13.21 -24.21 10.81
CA LEU A 136 14.43 -24.07 11.60
C LEU A 136 14.80 -22.60 11.83
N THR A 137 14.74 -21.76 10.80
CA THR A 137 15.06 -20.32 10.92
C THR A 137 14.11 -19.61 11.89
N LEU A 138 12.83 -19.93 11.85
CA LEU A 138 11.83 -19.37 12.76
C LEU A 138 11.99 -19.90 14.19
N LEU A 139 12.38 -21.18 14.33
CA LEU A 139 12.70 -21.78 15.61
C LEU A 139 13.93 -21.13 16.24
N GLU A 140 14.99 -20.85 15.48
CA GLU A 140 16.18 -20.14 15.95
C GLU A 140 15.86 -18.70 16.39
N ASP A 141 15.01 -17.97 15.67
CA ASP A 141 14.54 -16.63 16.09
C ASP A 141 13.66 -16.69 17.35
N ALA A 142 12.81 -17.71 17.47
CA ALA A 142 12.02 -17.91 18.68
C ALA A 142 12.90 -18.30 19.88
N ALA A 143 13.89 -19.17 19.68
CA ALA A 143 14.81 -19.63 20.71
C ALA A 143 15.79 -18.54 21.19
N SER A 144 16.16 -17.62 20.31
CA SER A 144 16.99 -16.46 20.66
C SER A 144 16.20 -15.34 21.37
N ASN A 145 14.89 -15.48 21.52
CA ASN A 145 14.05 -14.50 22.18
C ASN A 145 13.88 -14.75 23.68
N GLU A 146 14.62 -14.01 24.50
CA GLU A 146 14.54 -14.11 25.96
C GLU A 146 13.18 -13.68 26.54
N ASN A 147 12.38 -12.91 25.79
CA ASN A 147 11.08 -12.43 26.27
C ASN A 147 9.99 -13.50 26.15
N PHE A 148 10.10 -14.43 25.19
CA PHE A 148 9.06 -15.44 24.98
C PHE A 148 9.15 -16.54 26.04
N ARG A 149 8.07 -16.73 26.80
CA ARG A 149 7.97 -17.73 27.88
C ARG A 149 6.78 -18.68 27.73
N GLY A 150 6.11 -18.64 26.58
CA GLY A 150 4.93 -19.44 26.29
C GLY A 150 5.24 -20.82 25.71
N LEU A 151 4.20 -21.52 25.29
CA LEU A 151 4.29 -22.74 24.50
C LEU A 151 4.56 -22.40 23.04
N LEU A 152 5.64 -22.94 22.48
CA LEU A 152 5.93 -22.86 21.04
C LEU A 152 5.47 -24.15 20.35
N ILE A 153 4.59 -24.01 19.36
CA ILE A 153 4.21 -25.09 18.46
C ILE A 153 5.02 -24.94 17.19
N VAL A 154 5.76 -25.99 16.82
CA VAL A 154 6.66 -26.01 15.66
C VAL A 154 6.09 -26.95 14.62
N GLY A 155 5.66 -26.40 13.48
CA GLY A 155 5.28 -27.16 12.30
C GLY A 155 6.52 -27.61 11.55
N LEU A 156 6.78 -28.92 11.54
CA LEU A 156 7.96 -29.49 10.90
C LEU A 156 7.57 -30.15 9.58
N ALA A 157 8.28 -29.77 8.53
CA ALA A 157 8.28 -30.48 7.26
C ALA A 157 9.69 -30.92 6.94
N ASP A 158 9.93 -32.23 6.96
CA ASP A 158 11.25 -32.84 6.92
C ASP A 158 12.14 -32.26 5.80
N THR A 159 11.61 -32.14 4.60
CA THR A 159 12.38 -31.67 3.45
C THR A 159 12.81 -30.21 3.58
N MET A 160 11.95 -29.33 4.11
CA MET A 160 12.28 -27.91 4.30
C MET A 160 13.15 -27.69 5.54
N PHE A 161 12.92 -28.48 6.60
CA PHE A 161 13.61 -28.31 7.87
C PHE A 161 15.10 -28.67 7.79
N PHE A 162 15.44 -29.76 7.09
CA PHE A 162 16.81 -30.29 7.03
C PHE A 162 17.60 -29.84 5.78
N GLN A 163 17.00 -29.07 4.88
CA GLN A 163 17.70 -28.53 3.71
C GLN A 163 18.31 -27.16 4.01
N PRO A 164 19.42 -26.79 3.34
CA PRO A 164 20.00 -25.43 3.41
C PRO A 164 19.15 -24.45 2.58
N PHE A 165 17.84 -24.47 2.79
CA PHE A 165 16.87 -23.62 2.12
C PHE A 165 16.23 -22.72 3.17
N ASP A 166 16.27 -21.42 2.93
CA ASP A 166 15.73 -20.44 3.86
C ASP A 166 14.60 -19.61 3.27
N GLY A 167 14.48 -19.59 1.93
CA GLY A 167 13.45 -18.86 1.19
C GLY A 167 13.20 -17.46 1.75
N TYR A 168 12.02 -17.22 2.34
CA TYR A 168 11.64 -15.94 2.94
C TYR A 168 12.22 -15.67 4.35
N GLY A 169 13.22 -16.44 4.80
CA GLY A 169 13.89 -16.24 6.10
C GLY A 169 14.60 -14.88 6.24
N GLU A 170 14.78 -14.14 5.15
CA GLU A 170 15.17 -12.73 5.18
C GLU A 170 14.21 -11.87 6.02
N TYR A 171 12.93 -12.25 6.14
CA TYR A 171 11.93 -11.57 6.99
C TYR A 171 12.42 -11.44 8.44
N VAL A 172 13.04 -12.51 8.94
CA VAL A 172 13.59 -12.59 10.28
C VAL A 172 14.84 -11.72 10.39
N ARG A 173 15.78 -11.87 9.43
CA ARG A 173 17.07 -11.17 9.47
C ARG A 173 16.95 -9.66 9.31
N ARG A 174 15.97 -9.20 8.51
CA ARG A 174 15.71 -7.78 8.23
C ARG A 174 14.54 -7.21 9.01
N ARG A 175 14.14 -7.86 10.11
CA ARG A 175 13.07 -7.38 11.00
C ARG A 175 13.19 -5.89 11.34
N GLY A 176 14.42 -5.40 11.57
CA GLY A 176 14.71 -4.00 11.90
C GLY A 176 14.19 -3.00 10.85
N ASP A 177 14.25 -3.35 9.57
CA ASP A 177 13.84 -2.48 8.46
C ASP A 177 12.33 -2.21 8.46
N PHE A 178 11.54 -3.12 9.03
CA PHE A 178 10.08 -3.08 9.05
C PHE A 178 9.51 -2.50 10.36
N THR A 179 10.35 -2.02 11.26
CA THR A 179 9.91 -1.42 12.55
C THR A 179 9.57 0.07 12.47
N SER A 180 9.74 0.69 11.30
CA SER A 180 9.55 2.13 11.13
C SER A 180 8.12 2.60 11.51
N PRO A 181 7.96 3.77 12.16
CA PRO A 181 6.64 4.29 12.52
C PRO A 181 5.73 4.50 11.30
N SER A 182 6.30 4.95 10.18
CA SER A 182 5.57 5.13 8.92
C SER A 182 5.05 3.81 8.36
N GLY A 183 5.86 2.74 8.40
CA GLY A 183 5.43 1.40 7.99
C GLY A 183 4.27 0.88 8.84
N ARG A 184 4.35 1.09 10.16
CA ARG A 184 3.29 0.68 11.10
C ARG A 184 1.99 1.44 10.88
N VAL A 185 2.03 2.75 10.68
CA VAL A 185 0.81 3.52 10.38
C VAL A 185 0.28 3.15 8.99
N GLY A 186 1.18 2.97 8.02
CA GLY A 186 0.83 2.59 6.66
C GLY A 186 0.06 1.28 6.60
N ILE A 187 0.53 0.23 7.30
CA ILE A 187 -0.14 -1.07 7.30
C ILE A 187 -1.52 -1.03 7.98
N GLU A 188 -1.70 -0.21 9.02
CA GLU A 188 -3.02 -0.08 9.67
C GLU A 188 -4.04 0.62 8.75
N ILE A 189 -3.61 1.65 8.01
CA ILE A 189 -4.45 2.32 7.02
C ILE A 189 -4.78 1.35 5.87
N ASP A 190 -3.78 0.62 5.38
CA ASP A 190 -3.93 -0.37 4.32
C ASP A 190 -4.95 -1.44 4.73
N HIS A 191 -4.77 -2.07 5.90
CA HIS A 191 -5.73 -3.05 6.43
C HIS A 191 -7.13 -2.45 6.63
N ALA A 192 -7.25 -1.19 7.08
CA ALA A 192 -8.55 -0.53 7.23
C ALA A 192 -9.29 -0.39 5.90
N LEU A 193 -8.56 -0.16 4.80
CA LEU A 193 -9.12 -0.08 3.46
C LEU A 193 -9.40 -1.48 2.88
N GLN A 194 -8.47 -2.42 3.00
CA GLN A 194 -8.60 -3.79 2.48
C GLN A 194 -9.77 -4.56 3.11
N ARG A 195 -10.10 -4.29 4.38
CA ARG A 195 -11.34 -4.81 5.03
C ARG A 195 -12.63 -4.43 4.30
N ARG A 196 -12.63 -3.38 3.48
CA ARG A 196 -13.82 -2.86 2.80
C ARG A 196 -13.75 -2.95 1.28
N LEU A 197 -12.55 -2.91 0.73
CA LEU A 197 -12.31 -2.82 -0.71
C LEU A 197 -11.56 -4.05 -1.19
N ALA A 198 -12.20 -4.82 -2.08
CA ALA A 198 -11.62 -6.03 -2.66
C ALA A 198 -10.56 -5.71 -3.73
N PHE A 199 -10.65 -4.55 -4.41
CA PHE A 199 -9.71 -4.22 -5.48
C PHE A 199 -8.26 -3.95 -5.02
N LEU A 200 -8.04 -3.80 -3.71
CA LEU A 200 -6.72 -3.52 -3.12
C LEU A 200 -5.83 -4.76 -2.93
N ASP A 201 -6.37 -5.94 -3.21
CA ASP A 201 -5.67 -7.22 -3.25
C ASP A 201 -4.28 -7.11 -3.88
N SER A 202 -3.23 -7.56 -3.17
CA SER A 202 -1.83 -7.46 -3.63
C SER A 202 -1.59 -8.07 -5.01
N ASN A 203 -2.31 -9.15 -5.36
CA ASN A 203 -2.13 -9.85 -6.63
C ASN A 203 -2.81 -9.16 -7.82
N HIS A 204 -3.70 -8.19 -7.55
CA HIS A 204 -4.50 -7.48 -8.56
C HIS A 204 -4.39 -5.96 -8.47
N ARG A 205 -3.38 -5.44 -7.75
CA ARG A 205 -3.05 -4.01 -7.79
C ARG A 205 -2.76 -3.57 -9.21
N LEU A 206 -3.07 -2.32 -9.55
CA LEU A 206 -2.96 -1.81 -10.91
C LEU A 206 -1.56 -2.01 -11.53
N SER A 207 -0.50 -1.83 -10.75
CA SER A 207 0.88 -2.07 -11.21
C SER A 207 1.14 -3.54 -11.53
N VAL A 208 0.59 -4.46 -10.73
CA VAL A 208 0.72 -5.91 -10.94
C VAL A 208 -0.08 -6.33 -12.16
N VAL A 209 -1.31 -5.82 -12.31
CA VAL A 209 -2.15 -6.09 -13.49
C VAL A 209 -1.49 -5.57 -14.76
N ALA A 210 -0.96 -4.34 -14.74
CA ALA A 210 -0.26 -3.77 -15.89
C ALA A 210 0.96 -4.60 -16.28
N HIS A 211 1.74 -5.06 -15.31
CA HIS A 211 2.90 -5.92 -15.54
C HIS A 211 2.51 -7.32 -16.04
N ARG A 212 1.47 -7.94 -15.45
CA ARG A 212 1.02 -9.29 -15.82
C ARG A 212 0.32 -9.34 -17.17
N LEU A 213 -0.33 -8.25 -17.58
CA LEU A 213 -1.02 -8.16 -18.87
C LEU A 213 -0.14 -7.66 -20.01
N ASP A 214 1.14 -7.35 -19.75
CA ASP A 214 2.08 -6.92 -20.78
C ASP A 214 2.30 -8.07 -21.80
N PRO A 215 1.83 -7.91 -23.05
CA PRO A 215 2.02 -8.94 -24.07
C PRO A 215 3.47 -9.01 -24.56
N ASP A 216 4.27 -7.96 -24.34
CA ASP A 216 5.60 -7.75 -24.91
C ASP A 216 6.71 -7.92 -23.85
N PHE A 217 6.49 -8.82 -22.89
CA PHE A 217 7.42 -9.01 -21.76
C PHE A 217 8.86 -9.29 -22.20
N ARG A 218 9.05 -10.18 -23.21
CA ARG A 218 10.28 -10.42 -24.00
C ARG A 218 10.09 -11.63 -24.92
N ASP A 219 10.64 -11.54 -26.14
CA ASP A 219 10.65 -12.68 -27.07
C ASP A 219 11.41 -13.88 -26.51
N GLY A 220 10.76 -15.05 -26.50
CA GLY A 220 11.33 -16.32 -26.06
C GLY A 220 11.30 -16.57 -24.55
N VAL A 221 10.70 -15.69 -23.75
CA VAL A 221 10.49 -15.87 -22.31
C VAL A 221 9.00 -16.05 -22.03
N GLU A 222 8.65 -17.03 -21.20
CA GLU A 222 7.25 -17.19 -20.75
C GLU A 222 6.82 -15.93 -19.98
N GLY A 223 5.75 -15.29 -20.46
CA GLY A 223 5.27 -14.04 -19.88
C GLY A 223 4.52 -14.26 -18.56
N PRO A 224 4.48 -13.25 -17.67
CA PRO A 224 3.87 -13.35 -16.34
C PRO A 224 2.35 -13.53 -16.35
N LYS A 225 1.73 -13.50 -17.52
CA LYS A 225 0.28 -13.67 -17.72
C LYS A 225 -0.20 -15.06 -17.30
N HIS A 226 0.62 -16.08 -17.55
CA HIS A 226 0.29 -17.49 -17.31
C HIS A 226 0.72 -18.00 -15.93
N ASP A 227 1.37 -17.15 -15.13
CA ASP A 227 1.73 -17.48 -13.75
C ASP A 227 0.50 -17.66 -12.86
N ILE A 228 0.72 -18.24 -11.69
CA ILE A 228 -0.32 -18.39 -10.67
C ILE A 228 -0.69 -17.00 -10.14
N TRP A 229 -1.95 -16.62 -10.32
CA TRP A 229 -2.41 -15.27 -9.99
C TRP A 229 -2.57 -15.06 -8.48
N LYS A 230 -3.26 -15.98 -7.81
CA LYS A 230 -3.57 -15.93 -6.39
C LYS A 230 -3.76 -17.35 -5.85
N VAL A 231 -3.26 -17.60 -4.64
CA VAL A 231 -3.30 -18.93 -4.00
C VAL A 231 -3.98 -18.88 -2.64
N SER A 232 -3.91 -17.76 -1.95
CA SER A 232 -4.29 -17.64 -0.54
C SER A 232 -4.96 -16.32 -0.24
N GLU A 233 -5.69 -16.30 0.87
CA GLU A 233 -6.16 -15.09 1.53
C GLU A 233 -5.63 -15.07 2.96
N VAL A 234 -5.46 -13.85 3.50
CA VAL A 234 -4.91 -13.60 4.82
C VAL A 234 -5.91 -12.78 5.62
N GLY A 235 -6.39 -13.32 6.72
CA GLY A 235 -7.27 -12.63 7.66
C GLY A 235 -6.53 -11.91 8.78
N GLU A 236 -7.30 -11.54 9.80
CA GLU A 236 -6.76 -10.94 11.02
C GLU A 236 -5.74 -11.86 11.70
N ASN A 237 -4.74 -11.25 12.32
CA ASN A 237 -3.64 -11.96 13.00
C ASN A 237 -2.88 -12.96 12.13
N ARG A 238 -2.86 -12.73 10.81
CA ARG A 238 -2.20 -13.61 9.84
C ARG A 238 -2.76 -15.03 9.85
N ALA A 239 -4.05 -15.19 10.17
CA ALA A 239 -4.77 -16.41 9.82
C ALA A 239 -4.77 -16.53 8.29
N THR A 240 -4.36 -17.68 7.75
CA THR A 240 -4.19 -17.82 6.29
C THR A 240 -4.91 -19.06 5.82
N TRP A 241 -5.66 -18.96 4.72
CA TRP A 241 -6.33 -20.08 4.06
C TRP A 241 -6.12 -20.02 2.55
N LEU A 242 -6.40 -21.15 1.88
CA LEU A 242 -6.38 -21.21 0.42
C LEU A 242 -7.56 -20.42 -0.15
N TRP A 243 -7.31 -19.67 -1.22
CA TRP A 243 -8.35 -18.93 -1.93
C TRP A 243 -9.36 -19.94 -2.51
N PRO A 244 -10.66 -19.86 -2.18
CA PRO A 244 -11.65 -20.81 -2.68
C PRO A 244 -11.75 -20.73 -4.20
N ALA A 245 -11.54 -21.88 -4.86
CA ALA A 245 -11.65 -22.05 -6.30
C ALA A 245 -13.11 -22.01 -6.80
#